data_AF-A0A0N0T1G6-F1
#
_entry.id   AF-A0A0N0T1G6-F1
#
_cell.length_a   1.000
_cell.length_b   1.000
_cell.length_c   1.000
_cell.angle_alpha   90.00
_cell.angle_beta   90.00
_cell.angle_gamma   90.00
#
_symmetry.space_group_name_H-M   'P 1'
#
loop_
_entity.id
_entity.type
_entity.pdbx_description
1 polymer ?
#
loop_
_entity_poly.entity_id
_entity_poly.type
_entity_poly.pdbx_seq_one_letter_code
_entity_poly.pdbx_strand_id
1 'polypeptide(L)' 'MVRGNSTSKVSRWDGHGREHVVRVERTGVQRLIRCGTCGWRRNAQFLPWLKAEEHLAEAHQATVDPAATGSRPADPR' A
#
# COMPACT_ATOMS: atom_id res chain seq x y z
N MET A 1 20.59 -20.06 -3.72
CA MET A 1 20.40 -18.65 -3.33
C MET A 1 19.27 -18.09 -4.19
N VAL A 2 18.03 -18.07 -3.69
CA VAL A 2 16.91 -17.51 -4.45
C VAL A 2 17.12 -15.99 -4.51
N ARG A 3 17.58 -15.47 -5.65
CA ARG A 3 17.51 -14.02 -5.94
C ARG A 3 16.03 -13.69 -6.18
N GLY A 4 15.25 -13.72 -5.10
CA GLY A 4 13.80 -13.59 -5.15
C GLY A 4 13.42 -12.20 -5.57
N ASN A 5 12.67 -12.11 -6.67
CA ASN A 5 11.99 -10.93 -7.17
C ASN A 5 11.29 -10.19 -6.00
N SER A 6 11.92 -9.13 -5.48
CA SER A 6 11.48 -8.48 -4.23
C SER A 6 10.12 -7.84 -4.46
N THR A 7 9.07 -8.57 -4.10
CA THR A 7 7.68 -8.14 -4.22
C THR A 7 7.23 -7.68 -2.85
N SER A 8 6.98 -6.39 -2.69
CA SER A 8 6.41 -5.82 -1.48
C SER A 8 4.90 -5.67 -1.64
N LYS A 9 4.16 -5.66 -0.54
CA LYS A 9 2.73 -5.35 -0.54
C LYS A 9 2.41 -4.27 0.49
N VAL A 10 1.46 -3.42 0.16
CA VAL A 10 0.84 -2.43 1.05
C VAL A 10 -0.62 -2.81 1.12
N SER A 11 -1.16 -2.97 2.33
CA SER A 11 -2.60 -3.15 2.51
C SER A 11 -3.19 -2.13 3.47
N ARG A 12 -4.42 -1.72 3.18
CA ARG A 12 -5.22 -0.78 3.97
C ARG A 12 -6.69 -1.15 3.89
N TRP A 13 -7.46 -0.70 4.86
CA TRP A 13 -8.90 -0.92 4.93
C TRP A 13 -9.64 0.32 4.44
N ASP A 14 -10.71 0.15 3.68
CA ASP A 14 -11.64 1.24 3.37
C ASP A 14 -12.61 1.52 4.51
N GLY A 15 -13.34 2.64 4.40
CA GLY A 15 -14.39 3.00 5.36
C GLY A 15 -15.53 1.99 5.48
N HIS A 16 -15.59 0.99 4.59
CA HIS A 16 -16.55 -0.12 4.63
C HIS A 16 -15.97 -1.39 5.27
N GLY A 17 -14.72 -1.36 5.75
CA GLY A 17 -14.06 -2.53 6.33
C GLY A 17 -13.61 -3.56 5.30
N ARG A 18 -13.42 -3.19 4.03
CA ARG A 18 -12.83 -4.07 3.01
C ARG A 18 -11.32 -3.83 2.93
N GLU A 19 -10.56 -4.92 2.92
CA GLU A 19 -9.11 -4.84 2.71
C GLU A 19 -8.80 -4.59 1.24
N HIS A 20 -7.93 -3.60 1.00
CA HIS A 20 -7.35 -3.31 -0.29
C HIS A 20 -5.86 -3.58 -0.25
N VAL A 21 -5.36 -4.29 -1.26
CA VAL A 21 -3.97 -4.72 -1.32
C VAL A 21 -3.33 -4.23 -2.61
N VAL A 22 -2.25 -3.46 -2.48
CA VAL A 22 -1.40 -3.02 -3.58
C VAL A 22 -0.06 -3.76 -3.50
N ARG A 23 0.33 -4.39 -4.61
CA ARG A 23 1.63 -5.07 -4.76
C ARG A 23 2.60 -4.17 -5.51
N VAL A 24 3.85 -4.19 -5.08
CA VAL A 24 4.96 -3.46 -5.69
C VAL A 24 5.99 -4.49 -6.12
N GLU A 25 6.13 -4.67 -7.42
CA GLU A 25 7.00 -5.65 -8.07
C GLU A 25 8.25 -4.96 -8.64
N ARG A 26 9.43 -5.56 -8.49
CA ARG A 26 10.67 -5.06 -9.08
C ARG A 26 10.76 -5.45 -10.55
N THR A 27 10.75 -4.45 -11.43
CA THR A 27 10.91 -4.63 -12.88
C THR A 27 12.10 -3.79 -13.36
N GLY A 28 13.30 -4.35 -13.21
CA GLY A 28 14.55 -3.66 -13.53
C GLY A 28 14.82 -2.47 -12.60
N VAL A 29 14.98 -1.28 -13.21
CA VAL A 29 15.15 0.00 -12.50
C VAL A 29 13.82 0.56 -12.00
N GLN A 30 12.70 0.15 -12.60
CA GLN A 30 11.38 0.60 -12.21
C GLN A 30 10.74 -0.37 -11.22
N ARG A 31 9.63 0.08 -10.63
CA ARG A 31 8.75 -0.70 -9.78
C ARG A 31 7.36 -0.65 -10.37
N LEU A 32 6.78 -1.83 -10.60
CA LEU A 32 5.41 -1.95 -11.07
C LEU A 32 4.49 -2.07 -9.85
N ILE A 33 3.63 -1.08 -9.70
CA ILE A 33 2.60 -1.02 -8.68
C ILE A 33 1.33 -1.61 -9.28
N ARG A 34 0.67 -2.53 -8.58
CA ARG A 34 -0.59 -3.15 -8.99
C ARG A 34 -1.56 -3.25 -7.83
N CYS A 35 -2.76 -2.70 -7.97
CA CYS A 35 -3.85 -2.94 -7.03
C CYS A 35 -4.50 -4.29 -7.35
N GLY A 36 -4.51 -5.19 -6.37
CA GLY A 36 -5.18 -6.49 -6.47
C GLY A 36 -6.70 -6.38 -6.48
N THR A 37 -7.26 -5.29 -5.94
CA THR A 37 -8.70 -5.11 -5.81
C THR A 37 -9.35 -4.59 -7.08
N CYS A 38 -8.80 -3.53 -7.68
CA CYS A 38 -9.38 -2.86 -8.86
C CYS A 38 -8.61 -3.07 -10.16
N GLY A 39 -7.48 -3.80 -10.12
CA GLY A 39 -6.65 -4.07 -11.28
C GLY A 39 -5.82 -2.88 -11.76
N TRP A 40 -5.84 -1.74 -11.06
CA TRP A 40 -5.02 -0.56 -11.37
C TRP A 40 -3.53 -0.91 -11.40
N ARG A 41 -2.78 -0.31 -12.34
CA ARG A 41 -1.34 -0.53 -12.48
C ARG A 41 -0.60 0.75 -12.81
N ARG A 42 0.60 0.92 -12.26
CA ARG A 42 1.48 2.08 -12.55
C ARG A 42 2.95 1.70 -12.40
N ASN A 43 3.80 2.15 -13.31
CA ASN A 43 5.25 2.07 -13.16
C ASN A 43 5.76 3.31 -12.42
N ALA A 44 6.59 3.11 -11.39
CA ALA A 44 7.22 4.18 -10.62
C ALA A 44 8.72 3.93 -10.47
N GLN A 45 9.53 4.97 -10.72
CA GLN A 45 10.97 4.94 -10.44
C GLN A 45 11.27 5.41 -9.01
N PHE A 46 10.49 6.38 -8.52
CA PHE A 46 10.66 6.96 -7.20
C PHE A 46 9.39 6.80 -6.38
N LEU A 47 9.57 6.59 -5.08
CA LEU A 47 8.50 6.53 -4.08
C LEU A 47 7.35 5.57 -4.45
N PRO A 48 7.62 4.31 -4.85
CA PRO A 48 6.56 3.39 -5.28
C PRO A 48 5.57 3.05 -4.16
N TRP A 49 5.99 3.08 -2.90
CA TRP A 49 5.11 2.89 -1.75
C TRP A 49 4.18 4.09 -1.52
N LEU A 50 4.69 5.32 -1.61
CA LEU A 50 3.85 6.52 -1.53
C LEU A 50 2.77 6.50 -2.63
N LYS A 51 3.15 6.15 -3.86
CA LYS A 51 2.19 6.02 -4.97
C LYS A 51 1.17 4.90 -4.76
N ALA A 52 1.51 3.84 -4.04
CA ALA A 52 0.57 2.80 -3.66
C ALA A 52 -0.43 3.31 -2.59
N GLU A 53 0.04 4.06 -1.60
CA GLU A 53 -0.80 4.65 -0.55
C GLU A 53 -1.71 5.76 -1.07
N GLU A 54 -1.21 6.65 -1.94
CA GLU A 54 -2.02 7.65 -2.66
C GLU A 54 -3.18 6.98 -3.40
N HIS A 55 -2.91 5.88 -4.12
CA HIS A 55 -3.96 5.14 -4.82
C HIS A 55 -5.01 4.57 -3.86
N LEU A 56 -4.56 3.99 -2.74
CA LEU A 56 -5.44 3.47 -1.70
C LEU A 56 -6.35 4.59 -1.12
N ALA A 57 -5.79 5.76 -0.82
CA ALA A 57 -6.53 6.91 -0.33
C ALA A 57 -7.52 7.47 -1.36
N GLU A 58 -7.06 7.76 -2.57
CA GLU A 58 -7.84 8.47 -3.58
C GLU A 58 -8.89 7.58 -4.25
N ALA A 59 -8.52 6.35 -4.62
CA ALA A 59 -9.39 5.48 -5.41
C ALA A 59 -10.30 4.60 -4.55
N HIS A 60 -9.89 4.29 -3.32
CA HIS A 60 -10.61 3.38 -2.44
C HIS A 60 -11.09 4.02 -1.14
N GLN A 61 -10.74 5.29 -0.89
CA GLN A 61 -10.96 5.92 0.41
C GLN A 61 -10.45 5.01 1.54
N ALA A 62 -9.39 4.26 1.24
CA ALA A 62 -8.75 3.39 2.19
C ALA A 62 -8.08 4.28 3.22
N THR A 63 -8.46 4.10 4.48
CA THR A 63 -8.00 4.92 5.58
C THR A 63 -6.48 4.82 5.63
N VAL A 64 -5.83 5.88 5.15
CA VAL A 64 -4.44 6.15 5.47
C VAL A 64 -4.50 6.73 6.87
N ASP A 65 -4.27 5.87 7.86
CA ASP A 65 -4.20 6.32 9.24
C ASP A 65 -3.13 7.43 9.33
N PRO A 66 -3.51 8.71 9.53
CA PRO A 66 -2.54 9.78 9.64
C PRO A 66 -1.74 9.65 10.96
N ALA A 67 -2.14 8.73 11.86
CA ALA A 67 -1.66 8.60 13.23
C ALA A 67 -0.73 7.40 13.48
N ALA A 68 0.10 7.01 12.51
CA ALA A 68 1.37 6.32 12.84
C ALA A 68 2.33 7.19 13.69
N THR A 69 1.93 8.42 14.04
CA THR A 69 2.65 9.34 14.93
C THR A 69 1.98 9.55 16.31
N GLY A 70 0.91 8.81 16.66
CA GLY A 70 0.48 8.84 18.06
C GLY A 70 -0.95 8.40 18.28
N SER A 71 -1.14 7.16 18.73
CA SER A 71 -2.23 6.75 19.62
C SER A 71 -1.93 5.33 20.09
N ARG A 72 -1.28 5.23 21.26
CA ARG A 72 -1.49 4.09 22.14
C ARG A 72 -2.71 4.47 22.99
N PRO A 73 -3.91 3.89 22.75
CA PRO A 73 -5.02 4.14 23.66
C PRO A 73 -4.65 3.59 25.05
N ALA A 74 -4.81 4.45 26.06
CA ALA A 74 -4.58 4.15 27.45
C ALA A 74 -5.45 2.96 27.89
N ASP A 75 -4.81 2.00 28.55
CA ASP A 75 -5.43 0.89 29.27
C ASP A 75 -5.96 1.42 30.61
N PRO A 76 -7.28 1.45 30.87
CA PRO A 76 -7.80 1.80 32.19
C PRO A 76 -7.89 0.52 33.04
N ARG A 77 -6.99 0.37 34.01
CA ARG A 77 -7.21 -0.52 35.16
C ARG A 77 -8.06 0.18 36.22
#